data_AF-A0A529QLZ6-F1
#
_entry.id   AF-A0A529QLZ6-F1
#
_cell.length_a   1.000
_cell.length_b   1.000
_cell.length_c   1.000
_cell.angle_alpha   90.00
_cell.angle_beta   90.00
_cell.angle_gamma   90.00
#
_symmetry.space_group_name_H-M   'P 1'
#
loop_
_entity.id
_entity.type
_entity.pdbx_description
1 polymer ?
#
loop_
_entity_poly.entity_id
_entity_poly.type
_entity_poly.pdbx_seq_one_letter_code
_entity_poly.pdbx_strand_id
1 'polypeptide(L)'
;MHLAVSLNIAAEGKDILDLGQISAFVRQAEAAGVDMVIISDVAQRPSTSPFEATTLLAALATVTERIGLVASASTLAHQPYNLARRFA
;
A
#
# COMPACT_ATOMS: atom_id res chain seq x y z
N MET A 1 17.25 3.89 14.66
CA MET A 1 16.64 4.87 13.73
C MET A 1 15.53 4.13 13.03
N HIS A 2 14.30 4.65 13.00
CA HIS A 2 13.21 4.00 12.27
C HIS A 2 13.14 4.55 10.84
N LEU A 3 13.16 3.67 9.84
CA LEU A 3 13.10 3.96 8.41
C LEU A 3 11.72 3.58 7.87
N ALA A 4 11.09 4.52 7.17
CA ALA A 4 9.82 4.31 6.49
C ALA A 4 9.91 4.79 5.05
N VAL A 5 9.24 4.08 4.14
CA VAL A 5 9.16 4.46 2.72
C VAL A 5 7.71 4.55 2.27
N SER A 6 7.41 5.50 1.38
CA SER A 6 6.07 5.66 0.82
C SER A 6 6.05 5.21 -0.63
N LEU A 7 5.08 4.38 -0.99
CA LEU A 7 4.78 3.97 -2.35
C LEU A 7 3.45 4.60 -2.76
N ASN A 8 3.48 5.48 -3.77
CA ASN A 8 2.27 6.00 -4.38
C ASN A 8 1.84 5.07 -5.51
N ILE A 9 0.72 4.36 -5.31
CA ILE A 9 0.16 3.46 -6.33
C ILE A 9 -0.69 4.20 -7.36
N ALA A 10 -1.09 5.44 -7.08
CA ALA A 10 -1.95 6.26 -7.94
C ALA A 10 -1.19 7.15 -8.95
N ALA A 11 0.10 6.89 -9.17
CA ALA A 11 0.96 7.75 -9.96
C ALA A 11 0.53 7.84 -11.45
N GLU A 12 0.42 9.06 -11.98
CA GLU A 12 0.12 9.31 -13.39
C GLU A 12 1.36 8.98 -14.25
N GLY A 13 1.31 7.89 -15.04
CA GLY A 13 2.43 7.48 -15.88
C GLY A 13 2.25 6.11 -16.56
N LYS A 14 3.18 5.75 -17.44
CA LYS A 14 3.12 4.59 -18.35
C LYS A 14 3.30 3.22 -17.66
N ASP A 15 3.72 3.23 -16.39
CA ASP A 15 4.06 2.03 -15.64
C ASP A 15 3.04 1.80 -14.52
N ILE A 16 1.88 1.28 -14.88
CA ILE A 16 0.96 0.69 -13.90
C ILE A 16 1.71 -0.45 -13.24
N LEU A 17 1.98 -0.32 -11.94
CA LEU A 17 2.67 -1.36 -11.18
C LEU A 17 1.76 -2.57 -11.04
N ASP A 18 2.24 -3.76 -11.40
CA ASP A 18 1.55 -5.01 -11.10
C ASP A 18 1.85 -5.49 -9.66
N LEU A 19 1.10 -6.49 -9.21
CA LEU A 19 1.27 -7.05 -7.87
C LEU A 19 2.67 -7.63 -7.64
N GLY A 20 3.30 -8.19 -8.68
CA GLY A 20 4.64 -8.76 -8.61
C GLY A 20 5.70 -7.70 -8.38
N GLN A 21 5.63 -6.58 -9.10
CA GLN A 21 6.52 -5.43 -8.93
C GLN A 21 6.38 -4.81 -7.53
N ILE A 22 5.14 -4.63 -7.06
CA ILE A 22 4.88 -4.10 -5.71
C ILE A 22 5.42 -5.07 -4.65
N SER A 23 5.13 -6.36 -4.77
CA SER A 23 5.60 -7.38 -3.82
C SER A 23 7.12 -7.46 -3.78
N ALA A 24 7.78 -7.38 -4.93
CA ALA A 24 9.24 -7.37 -5.02
C ALA A 24 9.84 -6.14 -4.33
N PHE A 25 9.28 -4.96 -4.56
CA PHE A 25 9.70 -3.72 -3.90
C PHE A 25 9.58 -3.83 -2.37
N VAL A 26 8.44 -4.29 -1.86
CA VAL A 26 8.20 -4.39 -0.41
C VAL A 26 9.12 -5.43 0.24
N ARG A 27 9.34 -6.59 -0.41
CA ARG A 27 10.32 -7.59 0.06
C ARG A 27 11.75 -7.05 0.07
N GLN A 28 12.12 -6.23 -0.91
CA GLN A 28 13.42 -5.57 -0.92
C GLN A 28 13.55 -4.54 0.20
N ALA A 29 12.50 -3.76 0.48
CA ALA A 29 12.48 -2.82 1.60
C ALA A 29 12.61 -3.56 2.95
N GLU A 30 11.90 -4.67 3.12
CA GLU A 30 12.02 -5.52 4.31
C GLU A 30 13.45 -6.08 4.47
N ALA A 31 14.05 -6.60 3.40
CA ALA A 31 15.42 -7.10 3.42
C ALA A 31 16.46 -6.00 3.73
N ALA A 32 16.15 -4.75 3.38
CA ALA A 32 16.96 -3.58 3.70
C ALA A 32 16.77 -3.08 5.16
N GLY A 33 15.89 -3.68 5.94
CA GLY A 33 15.63 -3.31 7.33
C GLY A 33 14.75 -2.07 7.49
N VAL A 34 13.92 -1.76 6.48
CA VAL A 34 12.88 -0.72 6.60
C VAL A 34 11.81 -1.19 7.59
N ASP A 35 11.43 -0.33 8.53
CA ASP A 35 10.44 -0.65 9.56
C ASP A 35 9.02 -0.70 9.01
N MET A 36 8.69 0.14 8.01
CA MET A 36 7.35 0.18 7.42
C MET A 36 7.29 0.73 5.99
N VAL A 37 6.30 0.25 5.23
CA VAL A 37 5.89 0.82 3.93
C VAL A 37 4.51 1.46 4.06
N ILE A 38 4.38 2.70 3.58
CA ILE A 38 3.11 3.40 3.45
C ILE A 38 2.62 3.28 2.00
N ILE A 39 1.48 2.64 1.80
CA ILE A 39 0.77 2.57 0.53
C ILE A 39 -0.23 3.73 0.48
N SER A 40 -0.01 4.65 -0.45
CA SER A 40 -0.87 5.82 -0.64
C SER A 40 -1.58 5.74 -1.98
N ASP A 41 -2.88 6.00 -1.96
CA ASP A 41 -3.74 6.12 -3.15
C ASP A 41 -4.22 7.57 -3.27
N VAL A 42 -3.27 8.50 -3.38
CA VAL A 42 -3.55 9.94 -3.50
C VAL A 42 -3.53 10.34 -4.97
N ALA A 43 -4.71 10.48 -5.56
CA ALA A 43 -4.87 11.11 -6.85
C ALA A 43 -5.88 12.27 -6.77
N GLN A 44 -5.56 13.38 -7.44
CA GLN A 44 -6.49 14.50 -7.66
C GLN A 44 -7.61 14.13 -8.66
N ARG A 45 -7.54 12.91 -9.22
CA ARG A 45 -8.39 12.32 -10.27
C ARG A 45 -8.62 10.84 -9.96
N PRO A 46 -9.54 10.15 -10.64
CA PRO A 46 -9.69 8.70 -10.47
C PRO A 46 -8.36 7.98 -10.69
N SER A 47 -7.94 7.17 -9.72
CA SER A 47 -6.71 6.36 -9.78
C SER A 47 -6.75 5.42 -11.00
N THR A 48 -5.65 5.30 -11.73
CA THR A 48 -5.47 4.30 -12.79
C THR A 48 -4.97 2.97 -12.25
N SER A 49 -4.60 2.91 -10.97
CA SER A 49 -4.23 1.69 -10.29
C SER A 49 -5.40 0.69 -10.28
N PRO A 50 -5.17 -0.59 -10.61
CA PRO A 50 -6.17 -1.63 -10.41
C PRO A 50 -6.30 -2.04 -8.93
N PHE A 51 -5.41 -1.56 -8.06
CA PHE A 51 -5.36 -1.95 -6.65
C PHE A 51 -5.97 -0.88 -5.74
N GLU A 52 -6.74 -1.36 -4.76
CA GLU A 52 -7.17 -0.58 -3.61
C GLU A 52 -6.21 -0.83 -2.44
N ALA A 53 -5.81 0.23 -1.73
CA ALA A 53 -4.71 0.19 -0.77
C ALA A 53 -4.92 -0.83 0.37
N THR A 54 -6.11 -0.91 0.97
CA THR A 54 -6.36 -1.84 2.10
C THR A 54 -6.37 -3.31 1.65
N THR A 55 -6.91 -3.60 0.47
CA THR A 55 -6.89 -4.94 -0.13
C THR A 55 -5.47 -5.33 -0.54
N LEU A 56 -4.67 -4.39 -1.04
CA LEU A 56 -3.27 -4.62 -1.37
C LEU A 56 -2.43 -4.96 -0.13
N LEU A 57 -2.71 -4.36 1.04
CA LEU A 57 -2.03 -4.74 2.28
C LEU A 57 -2.24 -6.21 2.61
N ALA A 58 -3.46 -6.71 2.45
CA ALA A 58 -3.77 -8.12 2.71
C ALA A 58 -2.95 -9.06 1.81
N ALA A 59 -2.76 -8.70 0.53
CA ALA A 59 -1.90 -9.46 -0.37
C ALA A 59 -0.42 -9.39 0.06
N LEU A 60 0.08 -8.20 0.39
CA LEU A 60 1.47 -8.00 0.82
C LEU A 60 1.79 -8.73 2.13
N ALA A 61 0.85 -8.78 3.07
CA ALA A 61 1.01 -9.52 4.33
C ALA A 61 1.28 -11.01 4.12
N THR A 62 0.91 -11.59 2.98
CA THR A 62 1.20 -13.00 2.66
C THR A 62 2.63 -13.24 2.18
N VAL A 63 3.38 -12.19 1.83
CA VAL A 63 4.72 -12.27 1.22
C VAL A 63 5.79 -11.51 2.01
N THR A 64 5.45 -11.00 3.19
CA THR A 64 6.33 -10.28 4.12
C THR A 64 6.14 -10.82 5.54
N GLU A 65 7.14 -10.69 6.40
CA GLU A 65 7.12 -11.28 7.75
C GLU A 65 7.19 -10.26 8.89
N ARG A 66 7.89 -9.14 8.68
CA ARG A 66 8.26 -8.20 9.75
C ARG A 66 8.00 -6.73 9.42
N ILE A 67 8.06 -6.34 8.15
CA ILE A 67 7.85 -4.94 7.76
C ILE A 67 6.41 -4.50 8.06
N GLY A 68 6.24 -3.33 8.66
CA GLY A 68 4.94 -2.72 8.90
C GLY A 68 4.26 -2.32 7.59
N LEU A 69 2.99 -2.64 7.45
CA LEU A 69 2.18 -2.32 6.27
C LEU A 69 1.12 -1.28 6.64
N VAL A 70 1.18 -0.10 6.03
CA VAL A 70 0.30 1.03 6.34
C VAL A 70 -0.43 1.47 5.07
N ALA A 71 -1.75 1.64 5.15
CA ALA A 71 -2.56 2.16 4.05
C ALA A 71 -3.14 3.51 4.42
N SER A 72 -3.10 4.44 3.47
CA SER A 72 -3.89 5.67 3.54
C SER A 72 -5.31 5.39 3.05
N ALA A 73 -6.31 5.79 3.84
CA ALA A 73 -7.72 5.63 3.50
C ALA A 73 -8.48 6.93 3.77
N SER A 74 -9.35 7.31 2.82
CA SER A 74 -10.17 8.51 2.96
C SER A 74 -11.41 8.23 3.80
N THR A 75 -11.64 9.05 4.83
CA THR A 75 -12.86 9.01 5.66
C THR A 75 -14.09 9.58 4.96
N LEU A 76 -13.91 10.27 3.82
CA LEU A 76 -15.01 10.73 2.96
C LEU A 76 -15.43 9.65 1.95
N ALA A 77 -14.49 8.80 1.52
CA ALA A 77 -14.74 7.76 0.53
C ALA A 77 -15.26 6.44 1.13
N HIS A 78 -15.10 6.24 2.44
CA HIS A 78 -15.43 4.97 3.10
C HIS A 78 -16.32 5.16 4.31
N GLN A 79 -17.35 4.30 4.41
CA GLN A 79 -18.18 4.22 5.62
C GLN A 79 -17.33 3.68 6.80
N PRO A 80 -17.41 4.28 8.01
CA PRO A 80 -16.54 3.93 9.14
C PRO A 80 -16.53 2.44 9.50
N TYR A 81 -17.70 1.81 9.52
CA TYR A 81 -17.82 0.37 9.80
C TYR A 81 -17.10 -0.49 8.76
N ASN A 82 -17.25 -0.15 7.48
CA ASN A 82 -16.62 -0.87 6.38
C ASN A 82 -15.10 -0.70 6.37
N LEU A 83 -14.61 0.49 6.76
CA LEU A 83 -13.18 0.73 6.90
C LEU A 83 -12.61 -0.09 8.06
N ALA A 84 -13.25 -0.06 9.22
CA ALA A 84 -12.81 -0.79 10.41
C ALA A 84 -12.70 -2.31 10.15
N ARG A 85 -13.70 -2.94 9.50
CA ARG A 85 -13.65 -4.38 9.20
C ARG A 85 -12.58 -4.79 8.19
N ARG A 86 -11.99 -3.86 7.43
CA ARG A 86 -10.89 -4.16 6.50
C ARG A 86 -9.52 -4.15 7.19
N PHE A 87 -9.42 -3.45 8.33
CA PHE A 87 -8.20 -3.38 9.13
C PHE A 87 -8.15 -4.38 10.29
N ALA A 88 -9.25 -5.08 10.58
CA ALA A 88 -9.34 -6.11 11.60
C ALA A 88 -9.00 -7.49 11.04
#